data_AF-A0AAV0TNC5-F1
#
_entry.id   AF-A0AAV0TNC5-F1
#
_cell.length_a   1.000
_cell.length_b   1.000
_cell.length_c   1.000
_cell.angle_alpha   90.00
_cell.angle_beta   90.00
_cell.angle_gamma   90.00
#
_symmetry.space_group_name_H-M   'P 1'
#
loop_
_entity.id
_entity.type
_entity.pdbx_description
1 polymer ?
#
loop_
_entity_poly.entity_id
_entity_poly.type
_entity_poly.pdbx_seq_one_letter_code
_entity_poly.pdbx_strand_id
1 'polypeptide(L)'
;MSTLSVRASLVGVAALLAFAAALQDGSSVSWPSLEFRFSVKRVATQIHGYSDFSVFANPRVLSRATTHVLYDTFTSFTEDNTVFNYSLVDSVAYVCRECQAQRGDLLVSCMDADTLPPINSIVTALCDAKPASKITAGDGSVIPCTSGYSYKVSVDGVDFGMCYYGSRGFKLFGSDMDIKVEYKKKRLPIQAPKLDDRAKTDCEQVAMPSPVTSIGESFLTGKPVSAEERILEKAFGVFLNDQCSCQSTPRPCLFIHGLGVHEEKEENVDSFAYWGNLTGHTPCCTSIKYTKLDTMNSSWTDKLLQEKVCDRALSVSNSSYGSTIADTIIITHSMGGLMVAGAIANKRCKLANSTTWVTAGSPLLGSMASDYVQQSCKNNTNLLMETYADRTRLCPAGKGIKSIVYQNESFCSLNLNTQYKAAQKAYQRHVYAAMCSNSYIGVLSSYQLRFWVAGRLIPHKSLENDGVVEFSSCAGGIPVSKFGDDYRNRFYVTGLNHFDVSFKAGDSLLDNSKMPVKWFECLL
;
A
#
# COMPACT_ATOMS: atom_id res chain seq x y z
N MET A 1 23.01 29.59 28.52
CA MET A 1 24.23 29.86 27.72
C MET A 1 24.52 28.55 27.00
N SER A 2 24.50 28.36 25.68
CA SER A 2 24.46 29.13 24.43
C SER A 2 24.61 28.01 23.38
N THR A 3 23.97 27.88 22.21
CA THR A 3 23.21 28.74 21.31
C THR A 3 22.55 27.80 20.28
N LEU A 4 21.34 28.14 19.84
CA LEU A 4 20.66 27.57 18.68
C LEU A 4 21.51 27.68 17.40
N SER A 5 21.40 26.68 16.51
CA SER A 5 21.49 26.92 15.06
C SER A 5 20.49 26.02 14.34
N VAL A 6 19.36 26.62 14.00
CA VAL A 6 18.43 26.18 12.95
C VAL A 6 19.18 26.19 11.62
N ARG A 7 19.19 25.07 10.89
CA ARG A 7 19.38 25.06 9.44
C ARG A 7 18.27 24.24 8.79
N ALA A 8 17.18 24.94 8.51
CA ALA A 8 16.24 24.58 7.47
C ALA A 8 16.80 24.98 6.10
N SER A 9 16.37 24.25 5.07
CA SER A 9 16.30 24.66 3.66
C SER A 9 17.61 24.80 2.89
N LEU A 10 17.97 23.77 2.11
CA LEU A 10 18.45 23.83 0.71
C LEU A 10 18.95 22.45 0.27
N VAL A 11 18.05 21.60 -0.20
CA VAL A 11 18.38 20.54 -1.17
C VAL A 11 17.40 20.69 -2.32
N GLY A 12 17.63 21.74 -3.11
CA GLY A 12 16.92 22.01 -4.34
C GLY A 12 17.93 22.07 -5.48
N VAL A 13 17.66 21.28 -6.52
CA VAL A 13 18.22 21.39 -7.87
C VAL A 13 19.69 20.94 -8.02
N ALA A 14 19.89 19.65 -8.28
CA ALA A 14 21.04 19.16 -9.03
C ALA A 14 20.77 17.79 -9.68
N ALA A 15 19.92 17.76 -10.71
CA ALA A 15 19.86 16.66 -11.68
C ALA A 15 19.20 17.13 -12.99
N LEU A 16 19.74 18.19 -13.58
CA LEU A 16 19.47 18.59 -14.96
C LEU A 16 20.83 18.63 -15.63
N LEU A 17 21.13 17.64 -16.48
CA LEU A 17 22.00 17.71 -17.66
C LEU A 17 22.30 16.30 -18.20
N ALA A 18 21.49 15.86 -19.16
CA ALA A 18 21.95 15.29 -20.43
C ALA A 18 20.73 15.06 -21.34
N PHE A 19 20.98 15.06 -22.64
CA PHE A 19 20.05 14.86 -23.77
C PHE A 19 19.40 16.12 -24.35
N ALA A 20 20.18 16.75 -25.23
CA ALA A 20 19.69 17.53 -26.35
C ALA A 20 19.40 16.59 -27.54
N ALA A 21 18.18 16.66 -28.07
CA ALA A 21 17.87 16.64 -29.50
C ALA A 21 16.43 17.14 -29.65
N ALA A 22 16.27 18.26 -30.35
CA ALA A 22 14.99 18.90 -30.60
C ALA A 22 14.19 18.15 -31.67
N LEU A 23 12.87 18.12 -31.50
CA LEU A 23 11.90 18.21 -32.59
C LEU A 23 10.68 18.95 -32.02
N GLN A 24 10.47 20.17 -32.52
CA GLN A 24 9.20 20.88 -32.42
C GLN A 24 8.19 20.12 -33.26
N ASP A 25 6.99 19.91 -32.73
CA ASP A 25 5.84 19.65 -33.58
C ASP A 25 4.77 20.70 -33.28
N GLY A 26 4.30 21.34 -34.34
CA GLY A 26 3.34 22.41 -34.32
C GLY A 26 2.04 21.95 -34.95
N SER A 27 0.99 21.78 -34.15
CA SER A 27 -0.37 22.18 -34.51
C SER A 27 -1.29 22.24 -33.28
N SER A 28 -2.02 23.36 -33.22
CA SER A 28 -3.22 23.76 -32.46
C SER A 28 -3.60 23.09 -31.11
N VAL A 29 -3.70 23.97 -30.10
CA VAL A 29 -4.09 23.80 -28.68
C VAL A 29 -3.08 23.03 -27.83
N SER A 30 -1.89 23.61 -27.65
CA SER A 30 -0.92 23.16 -26.66
C SER A 30 -1.48 23.38 -25.25
N TRP A 31 -2.18 22.39 -24.70
CA TRP A 31 -2.48 22.34 -23.27
C TRP A 31 -1.18 22.50 -22.47
N PRO A 32 -1.19 23.21 -21.34
CA PRO A 32 0.03 23.41 -20.56
C PRO A 32 0.47 22.10 -19.90
N SER A 33 1.78 21.94 -19.71
CA SER A 33 2.28 20.95 -18.75
C SER A 33 1.84 21.33 -17.34
N LEU A 34 1.59 20.34 -16.49
CA LEU A 34 1.16 20.53 -15.10
C LEU A 34 2.26 20.05 -14.15
N GLU A 35 2.41 20.72 -13.01
CA GLU A 35 3.11 20.19 -11.84
C GLU A 35 2.10 20.01 -10.71
N PHE A 36 1.93 18.77 -10.27
CA PHE A 36 1.13 18.41 -9.10
C PHE A 36 2.06 18.32 -7.90
N ARG A 37 1.90 19.21 -6.93
CA ARG A 37 2.62 19.17 -5.65
C ARG A 37 1.72 18.58 -4.58
N PHE A 38 2.09 17.41 -4.10
CA PHE A 38 1.41 16.72 -3.03
C PHE A 38 2.01 17.15 -1.68
N SER A 39 1.15 17.40 -0.71
CA SER A 39 1.50 17.64 0.69
C SER A 39 0.69 16.71 1.58
N VAL A 40 1.30 15.59 1.95
CA VAL A 40 0.71 14.53 2.76
C VAL A 40 0.70 14.93 4.23
N LYS A 41 -0.45 14.75 4.89
CA LYS A 41 -0.69 15.11 6.29
C LYS A 41 -0.51 13.92 7.24
N ARG A 42 -0.69 12.69 6.76
CA ARG A 42 -0.53 11.45 7.53
C ARG A 42 0.82 10.81 7.25
N VAL A 43 1.60 10.52 8.29
CA VAL A 43 2.90 9.83 8.15
C VAL A 43 2.72 8.46 7.48
N ALA A 44 1.62 7.77 7.79
CA ALA A 44 1.26 6.51 7.15
C ALA A 44 1.08 6.61 5.63
N THR A 45 0.90 7.79 5.04
CA THR A 45 0.65 7.96 3.59
C THR A 45 1.89 8.50 2.86
N GLN A 46 3.06 8.53 3.51
CA GLN A 46 4.30 8.97 2.90
C GLN A 46 4.77 7.99 1.82
N ILE A 47 5.28 8.52 0.71
CA ILE A 47 5.89 7.73 -0.36
C ILE A 47 7.41 7.83 -0.22
N HIS A 48 8.09 6.69 -0.07
CA HIS A 48 9.54 6.64 0.19
C HIS A 48 10.00 7.56 1.35
N GLY A 49 9.13 7.76 2.35
CA GLY A 49 9.38 8.66 3.49
C GLY A 49 9.18 10.16 3.22
N TYR A 50 8.72 10.55 2.02
CA TYR A 50 8.46 11.95 1.67
C TYR A 50 6.99 12.31 1.94
N SER A 51 6.78 13.38 2.71
CA SER A 51 5.47 14.03 2.87
C SER A 51 5.16 15.04 1.76
N ASP A 52 6.19 15.65 1.17
CA ASP A 52 6.04 16.62 0.08
C ASP A 52 6.80 16.14 -1.16
N PHE A 53 6.10 16.05 -2.29
CA PHE A 53 6.69 15.64 -3.57
C PHE A 53 5.94 16.23 -4.76
N SER A 54 6.60 16.26 -5.91
CA SER A 54 6.05 16.78 -7.16
C SER A 54 5.94 15.69 -8.23
N VAL A 55 4.84 15.70 -8.96
CA VAL A 55 4.67 14.91 -10.18
C VAL A 55 4.53 15.85 -11.37
N PHE A 56 5.40 15.70 -12.36
CA PHE A 56 5.33 16.45 -13.60
C PHE A 56 4.45 15.71 -14.60
N ALA A 57 3.60 16.44 -15.32
CA ALA A 57 2.63 15.86 -16.24
C ALA A 57 2.58 16.63 -17.56
N ASN A 58 2.70 15.92 -18.69
CA ASN A 58 2.61 16.48 -20.02
C ASN A 58 1.35 16.00 -20.74
N PRO A 59 0.53 16.90 -21.31
CA PRO A 59 -0.70 16.49 -21.98
C PRO A 59 -0.41 15.84 -23.33
N ARG A 60 -1.13 14.74 -23.59
CA ARG A 60 -1.35 14.13 -24.90
C ARG A 60 -2.81 14.30 -25.25
N VAL A 61 -3.10 15.37 -25.99
CA VAL A 61 -4.47 15.71 -26.40
C VAL A 61 -4.80 14.97 -27.69
N LEU A 62 -5.86 14.18 -27.64
CA LEU A 62 -6.43 13.51 -28.80
C LEU A 62 -7.72 14.24 -29.16
N SER A 63 -7.67 15.09 -30.18
CA SER A 63 -8.84 15.82 -30.65
C SER A 63 -9.66 14.95 -31.60
N ARG A 64 -10.78 14.40 -31.12
CA ARG A 64 -11.86 13.84 -31.95
C ARG A 64 -13.09 14.77 -31.86
N ALA A 65 -14.31 14.28 -32.07
CA ALA A 65 -15.54 15.06 -31.84
C ALA A 65 -15.67 15.55 -30.39
N THR A 66 -15.07 14.83 -29.44
CA THR A 66 -14.87 15.22 -28.05
C THR A 66 -13.38 15.19 -27.73
N THR A 67 -12.87 16.21 -27.02
CA THR A 67 -11.46 16.29 -26.61
C THR A 67 -11.18 15.20 -25.59
N HIS A 68 -10.25 14.30 -25.89
CA HIS A 68 -9.72 13.33 -24.93
C HIS A 68 -8.30 13.73 -24.54
N VAL A 69 -7.93 13.48 -23.29
CA VAL A 69 -6.58 13.77 -22.80
C VAL A 69 -6.04 12.59 -22.00
N LEU A 70 -4.75 12.34 -22.18
CA LEU A 70 -3.94 11.51 -21.30
C LEU A 70 -2.71 12.32 -20.92
N TYR A 71 -2.27 12.26 -19.66
CA TYR A 71 -1.01 12.87 -19.25
C TYR A 71 0.08 11.82 -19.12
N ASP A 72 1.20 12.05 -19.80
CA ASP A 72 2.46 11.38 -19.47
C ASP A 72 2.98 11.97 -18.16
N THR A 73 3.44 11.14 -17.23
CA THR A 73 3.82 11.57 -15.89
C THR A 73 5.25 11.18 -15.54
N PHE A 74 5.88 11.95 -14.64
CA PHE A 74 7.19 11.64 -14.09
C PHE A 74 7.32 12.11 -12.64
N THR A 75 7.86 11.25 -11.79
CA THR A 75 8.34 11.59 -10.45
C THR A 75 9.55 10.74 -10.08
N SER A 76 10.33 11.19 -9.09
CA SER A 76 11.52 10.52 -8.62
C SER A 76 11.64 10.62 -7.11
N PHE A 77 12.04 9.52 -6.47
CA PHE A 77 12.27 9.42 -5.04
C PHE A 77 13.65 8.83 -4.77
N THR A 78 14.28 9.25 -3.66
CA THR A 78 15.54 8.66 -3.20
C THR A 78 15.35 8.07 -1.81
N GLU A 79 15.61 6.77 -1.68
CA GLU A 79 15.52 6.01 -0.43
C GLU A 79 16.80 5.19 -0.27
N ASP A 80 17.47 5.28 0.88
CA ASP A 80 18.73 4.57 1.18
C ASP A 80 19.82 4.70 0.10
N ASN A 81 19.97 5.90 -0.48
CA ASN A 81 20.86 6.22 -1.62
C ASN A 81 20.51 5.55 -2.95
N THR A 82 19.41 4.81 -3.04
CA THR A 82 18.86 4.29 -4.30
C THR A 82 17.83 5.28 -4.84
N VAL A 83 17.95 5.62 -6.13
CA VAL A 83 16.98 6.46 -6.85
C VAL A 83 15.94 5.58 -7.55
N PHE A 84 14.67 5.91 -7.32
CA PHE A 84 13.50 5.29 -7.94
C PHE A 84 12.82 6.33 -8.83
N ASN A 85 12.75 6.05 -10.13
CA ASN A 85 12.04 6.87 -11.10
C ASN A 85 10.75 6.19 -11.51
N TYR A 86 9.66 6.94 -11.51
CA TYR A 86 8.33 6.49 -11.90
C TYR A 86 7.83 7.34 -13.05
N SER A 87 7.36 6.69 -14.12
CA SER A 87 6.85 7.40 -15.28
C SER A 87 5.70 6.67 -15.97
N LEU A 88 4.71 7.42 -16.45
CA LEU A 88 3.73 6.97 -17.44
C LEU A 88 4.08 7.61 -18.77
N VAL A 89 4.31 6.82 -19.81
CA VAL A 89 4.61 7.32 -21.16
C VAL A 89 3.86 6.49 -22.17
N ASP A 90 3.10 7.14 -23.05
CA ASP A 90 2.33 6.47 -24.12
C ASP A 90 1.48 5.32 -23.58
N SER A 91 0.76 5.59 -22.49
CA SER A 91 -0.11 4.62 -21.78
C SER A 91 0.61 3.49 -21.04
N VAL A 92 1.94 3.45 -21.02
CA VAL A 92 2.71 2.41 -20.32
C VAL A 92 3.40 2.98 -19.08
N ALA A 93 3.23 2.31 -17.93
CA ALA A 93 3.85 2.72 -16.68
C ALA A 93 5.17 1.98 -16.44
N TYR A 94 6.19 2.72 -15.98
CA TYR A 94 7.54 2.23 -15.74
C TYR A 94 8.06 2.61 -14.35
N VAL A 95 8.73 1.67 -13.69
CA VAL A 95 9.66 1.95 -12.60
C VAL A 95 11.08 1.66 -13.08
N CYS A 96 11.99 2.57 -12.77
CA CYS A 96 13.40 2.34 -12.93
C CYS A 96 14.13 2.55 -11.61
N ARG A 97 14.92 1.54 -11.23
CA ARG A 97 15.87 1.62 -10.13
C ARG A 97 17.26 1.97 -10.69
N GLU A 98 17.90 3.00 -10.13
CA GLU A 98 19.30 3.36 -10.44
C GLU A 98 19.58 3.66 -11.93
N CYS A 99 18.63 4.32 -12.60
CA CYS A 99 18.70 4.75 -14.02
C CYS A 99 19.89 5.65 -14.42
N GLN A 100 20.82 5.94 -13.50
CA GLN A 100 22.00 6.80 -13.72
C GLN A 100 23.31 6.00 -13.87
N ALA A 101 23.31 4.68 -13.67
CA ALA A 101 24.52 3.88 -13.82
C ALA A 101 24.84 3.64 -15.31
N GLN A 102 25.93 4.24 -15.82
CA GLN A 102 26.46 3.96 -17.16
C GLN A 102 27.09 2.56 -17.31
N ARG A 103 26.95 1.68 -16.31
CA ARG A 103 27.44 0.30 -16.32
C ARG A 103 26.50 -0.61 -15.54
N GLY A 104 25.96 -1.62 -16.21
CA GLY A 104 25.27 -2.77 -15.58
C GLY A 104 23.75 -2.64 -15.54
N ASP A 105 23.10 -3.75 -15.91
CA ASP A 105 21.65 -4.04 -15.92
C ASP A 105 20.74 -2.99 -15.28
N LEU A 106 20.21 -2.10 -16.12
CA LEU A 106 19.09 -1.22 -15.75
C LEU A 106 17.90 -2.12 -15.35
N LEU A 107 17.54 -2.13 -14.06
CA LEU A 107 16.32 -2.75 -13.57
C LEU A 107 15.14 -1.83 -13.88
N VAL A 108 14.72 -1.85 -15.15
CA VAL A 108 13.46 -1.25 -15.59
C VAL A 108 12.40 -2.35 -15.57
N SER A 109 11.24 -2.04 -14.99
CA SER A 109 10.09 -2.94 -15.03
C SER A 109 8.83 -2.15 -15.32
N CYS A 110 7.92 -2.78 -16.06
CA CYS A 110 6.60 -2.23 -16.31
C CYS A 110 5.71 -2.44 -15.09
N MET A 111 4.81 -1.49 -14.89
CA MET A 111 3.92 -1.42 -13.74
C MET A 111 2.47 -1.38 -14.18
N ASP A 112 1.59 -1.74 -13.27
CA ASP A 112 0.16 -1.47 -13.41
C ASP A 112 -0.16 -0.01 -13.07
N ALA A 113 -1.25 0.51 -13.61
CA ALA A 113 -1.65 1.92 -13.46
C ALA A 113 -1.79 2.35 -11.99
N ASP A 114 -2.27 1.43 -11.15
CA ASP A 114 -2.56 1.65 -9.72
C ASP A 114 -1.31 1.82 -8.84
N THR A 115 -0.12 1.81 -9.47
CA THR A 115 1.18 1.96 -8.81
C THR A 115 1.70 3.40 -8.89
N LEU A 116 1.20 4.20 -9.83
CA LEU A 116 1.64 5.58 -10.01
C LEU A 116 0.81 6.55 -9.15
N PRO A 117 1.36 7.71 -8.77
CA PRO A 117 0.52 8.82 -8.35
C PRO A 117 -0.58 9.05 -9.41
N PRO A 118 -1.87 9.02 -9.02
CA PRO A 118 -2.99 8.80 -9.93
C PRO A 118 -3.42 10.10 -10.64
N ILE A 119 -2.50 10.72 -11.37
CA ILE A 119 -2.70 12.00 -12.05
C ILE A 119 -3.87 11.93 -13.05
N ASN A 120 -3.98 10.83 -13.80
CA ASN A 120 -5.05 10.68 -14.79
C ASN A 120 -6.42 10.40 -14.12
N SER A 121 -6.46 9.81 -12.92
CA SER A 121 -7.69 9.75 -12.12
C SER A 121 -8.10 11.14 -11.65
N ILE A 122 -7.15 11.98 -11.19
CA ILE A 122 -7.43 13.38 -10.82
C ILE A 122 -7.97 14.14 -12.02
N VAL A 123 -7.37 13.99 -13.20
CA VAL A 123 -7.82 14.61 -14.46
C VAL A 123 -9.26 14.22 -14.79
N THR A 124 -9.59 12.93 -14.63
CA THR A 124 -10.95 12.42 -14.85
C THR A 124 -11.93 13.03 -13.84
N ALA A 125 -11.58 13.02 -12.55
CA ALA A 125 -12.41 13.57 -11.47
C ALA A 125 -12.68 15.08 -11.60
N LEU A 126 -11.74 15.85 -12.16
CA LEU A 126 -11.92 17.28 -12.44
C LEU A 126 -13.05 17.54 -13.44
N CYS A 127 -13.34 16.58 -14.32
CA CYS A 127 -14.42 16.70 -15.29
C CYS A 127 -15.81 16.56 -14.64
N ASP A 128 -15.88 15.93 -13.47
CA ASP A 128 -17.10 15.67 -12.68
C ASP A 128 -17.26 16.62 -11.49
N ALA A 129 -16.43 17.68 -11.43
CA ALA A 129 -16.42 18.63 -10.33
C ALA A 129 -17.77 19.34 -10.17
N LYS A 130 -18.25 19.43 -8.93
CA LYS A 130 -19.54 20.07 -8.61
C LYS A 130 -19.31 21.37 -7.84
N PRO A 131 -20.04 22.46 -8.13
CA PRO A 131 -19.93 23.68 -7.34
C PRO A 131 -20.19 23.43 -5.86
N ALA A 132 -19.35 24.00 -4.99
CA ALA A 132 -19.49 23.93 -3.54
C ALA A 132 -19.64 25.34 -2.97
N SER A 133 -20.54 25.52 -2.00
CA SER A 133 -20.76 26.82 -1.34
C SER A 133 -19.69 27.12 -0.29
N LYS A 134 -19.14 26.05 0.29
CA LYS A 134 -18.18 26.12 1.39
C LYS A 134 -17.34 24.85 1.43
N ILE A 135 -16.05 25.01 1.71
CA ILE A 135 -15.13 23.92 2.04
C ILE A 135 -14.78 24.05 3.52
N THR A 136 -15.00 22.98 4.27
CA THR A 136 -14.76 22.93 5.72
C THR A 136 -13.73 21.84 6.00
N ALA A 137 -12.64 22.21 6.66
CA ALA A 137 -11.61 21.28 7.09
C ALA A 137 -12.12 20.40 8.25
N GLY A 138 -11.39 19.32 8.57
CA GLY A 138 -11.78 18.38 9.62
C GLY A 138 -11.91 18.99 11.02
N ASP A 139 -11.23 20.11 11.29
CA ASP A 139 -11.32 20.88 12.55
C ASP A 139 -12.51 21.86 12.58
N GLY A 140 -13.35 21.86 11.55
CA GLY A 140 -14.50 22.76 11.42
C GLY A 140 -14.14 24.15 10.86
N SER A 141 -12.87 24.44 10.60
CA SER A 141 -12.44 25.71 10.00
C SER A 141 -12.84 25.80 8.53
N VAL A 142 -13.14 27.02 8.09
CA VAL A 142 -13.55 27.29 6.70
C VAL A 142 -12.31 27.56 5.87
N ILE A 143 -12.14 26.84 4.77
CA ILE A 143 -11.04 27.09 3.83
C ILE A 143 -11.45 28.23 2.88
N PRO A 144 -10.76 29.40 2.92
CA PRO A 144 -11.16 30.54 2.11
C PRO A 144 -10.62 30.40 0.67
N CYS A 145 -11.52 30.24 -0.31
CA CYS A 145 -11.17 30.42 -1.72
C CYS A 145 -11.29 31.92 -2.07
N THR A 146 -10.17 32.65 -2.02
CA THR A 146 -10.11 34.12 -2.28
C THR A 146 -10.71 34.58 -3.63
N SER A 147 -10.96 33.67 -4.57
CA SER A 147 -11.57 33.91 -5.89
C SER A 147 -13.06 33.55 -5.99
N GLY A 148 -13.68 32.99 -4.94
CA GLY A 148 -15.09 32.60 -4.91
C GLY A 148 -15.45 31.30 -5.65
N TYR A 149 -14.48 30.63 -6.30
CA TYR A 149 -14.72 29.38 -7.02
C TYR A 149 -14.28 28.17 -6.20
N SER A 150 -15.23 27.57 -5.50
CA SER A 150 -15.07 26.32 -4.77
C SER A 150 -15.84 25.18 -5.42
N TYR A 151 -15.24 24.00 -5.44
CA TYR A 151 -15.85 22.79 -5.99
C TYR A 151 -15.64 21.60 -5.06
N LYS A 152 -16.55 20.62 -5.14
CA LYS A 152 -16.34 19.25 -4.67
C LYS A 152 -15.77 18.43 -5.83
N VAL A 153 -14.68 17.72 -5.58
CA VAL A 153 -14.05 16.78 -6.52
C VAL A 153 -13.90 15.44 -5.78
N SER A 154 -14.21 14.33 -6.43
CA SER A 154 -14.05 12.99 -5.84
C SER A 154 -13.10 12.18 -6.73
N VAL A 155 -11.94 11.81 -6.21
CA VAL A 155 -10.92 11.04 -6.93
C VAL A 155 -10.90 9.64 -6.35
N ASP A 156 -11.31 8.64 -7.14
CA ASP A 156 -11.32 7.23 -6.74
C ASP A 156 -12.02 6.98 -5.39
N GLY A 157 -13.11 7.74 -5.14
CA GLY A 157 -13.91 7.68 -3.90
C GLY A 157 -13.40 8.56 -2.76
N VAL A 158 -12.27 9.25 -2.93
CA VAL A 158 -11.73 10.23 -1.95
C VAL A 158 -12.21 11.64 -2.29
N ASP A 159 -12.92 12.26 -1.35
CA ASP A 159 -13.47 13.60 -1.52
C ASP A 159 -12.45 14.71 -1.23
N PHE A 160 -12.41 15.70 -2.12
CA PHE A 160 -11.63 16.92 -2.02
C PHE A 160 -12.52 18.15 -2.13
N GLY A 161 -12.19 19.18 -1.35
CA GLY A 161 -12.60 20.55 -1.64
C GLY A 161 -11.57 21.20 -2.55
N MET A 162 -11.98 21.83 -3.65
CA MET A 162 -11.07 22.48 -4.60
C MET A 162 -11.29 23.99 -4.62
N CYS A 163 -10.21 24.77 -4.52
CA CYS A 163 -10.23 26.19 -4.89
C CYS A 163 -9.57 26.38 -6.27
N TYR A 164 -10.28 27.03 -7.19
CA TYR A 164 -9.77 27.38 -8.52
C TYR A 164 -9.34 28.85 -8.59
N TYR A 165 -8.13 29.10 -9.12
CA TYR A 165 -7.52 30.44 -9.15
C TYR A 165 -7.26 30.95 -10.57
N GLY A 166 -7.96 30.43 -11.58
CA GLY A 166 -7.76 30.81 -12.98
C GLY A 166 -6.39 30.38 -13.47
N SER A 167 -5.69 31.28 -14.18
CA SER A 167 -4.34 31.06 -14.72
C SER A 167 -3.24 30.80 -13.67
N ARG A 168 -3.53 30.92 -12.37
CA ARG A 168 -2.61 30.55 -11.28
C ARG A 168 -2.70 29.07 -10.87
N GLY A 169 -3.65 28.32 -11.42
CA GLY A 169 -3.86 26.90 -11.12
C GLY A 169 -4.98 26.67 -10.09
N PHE A 170 -4.92 25.53 -9.41
CA PHE A 170 -5.89 25.15 -8.38
C PHE A 170 -5.23 24.43 -7.22
N LYS A 171 -5.95 24.36 -6.10
CA LYS A 171 -5.56 23.56 -4.95
C LYS A 171 -6.72 22.68 -4.50
N LEU A 172 -6.46 21.39 -4.39
CA LEU A 172 -7.32 20.38 -3.78
C LEU A 172 -6.93 20.26 -2.30
N PHE A 173 -7.93 20.26 -1.43
CA PHE A 173 -7.81 20.07 0.00
C PHE A 173 -8.54 18.78 0.37
N GLY A 174 -7.82 17.84 0.98
CA GLY A 174 -8.37 16.57 1.46
C GLY A 174 -8.14 16.38 2.96
N SER A 175 -8.68 15.31 3.54
CA SER A 175 -8.41 14.93 4.93
C SER A 175 -6.94 14.53 5.12
N ASP A 176 -6.41 13.73 4.20
CA ASP A 176 -5.13 13.04 4.36
C ASP A 176 -3.98 13.71 3.59
N MET A 177 -4.31 14.54 2.59
CA MET A 177 -3.34 15.31 1.82
C MET A 177 -3.96 16.55 1.18
N ASP A 178 -3.11 17.48 0.79
CA ASP A 178 -3.43 18.57 -0.14
C ASP A 178 -2.69 18.36 -1.47
N ILE A 179 -3.25 18.84 -2.58
CA ILE A 179 -2.62 18.82 -3.89
C ILE A 179 -2.69 20.20 -4.52
N LYS A 180 -1.54 20.84 -4.76
CA LYS A 180 -1.45 22.11 -5.47
C LYS A 180 -1.04 21.85 -6.91
N VAL A 181 -1.79 22.40 -7.87
CA VAL A 181 -1.50 22.23 -9.31
C VAL A 181 -1.11 23.56 -9.93
N GLU A 182 0.04 23.59 -10.60
CA GLU A 182 0.56 24.76 -11.31
C GLU A 182 0.75 24.48 -12.80
N TYR A 183 0.35 25.43 -13.65
CA TYR A 183 0.64 25.37 -15.09
C TYR A 183 2.10 25.74 -15.36
N LYS A 184 2.80 24.92 -16.14
CA LYS A 184 4.20 25.14 -16.52
C LYS A 184 4.30 25.63 -17.95
N LYS A 185 5.04 26.74 -18.11
CA LYS A 185 5.36 27.34 -19.42
C LYS A 185 6.35 26.51 -20.23
N LYS A 186 7.24 25.78 -19.55
CA LYS A 186 8.26 24.93 -20.18
C LYS A 186 7.84 23.47 -20.03
N ARG A 187 7.75 22.78 -21.16
CA ARG A 187 7.53 21.32 -21.20
C ARG A 187 8.84 20.62 -20.85
N LEU A 188 8.84 19.84 -19.77
CA LEU A 188 9.93 18.91 -19.47
C LEU A 188 9.73 17.66 -20.33
N PRO A 189 10.70 17.21 -21.13
CA PRO A 189 10.54 15.98 -21.90
C PRO A 189 10.40 14.80 -20.92
N ILE A 190 9.27 14.10 -21.00
CA ILE A 190 9.03 12.83 -20.30
C ILE A 190 9.16 11.75 -21.37
N GLN A 191 10.12 10.84 -21.22
CA GLN A 191 10.45 9.82 -22.20
C GLN A 191 10.43 8.45 -21.55
N ALA A 192 10.00 7.44 -22.30
CA ALA A 192 10.06 6.07 -21.85
C ALA A 192 11.52 5.66 -21.60
N PRO A 193 11.81 4.90 -20.54
CA PRO A 193 13.14 4.34 -20.32
C PRO A 193 13.52 3.39 -21.45
N LYS A 194 14.82 3.22 -21.69
CA LYS A 194 15.31 2.21 -22.63
C LYS A 194 15.06 0.82 -22.04
N LEU A 195 14.28 0.01 -22.76
CA LEU A 195 13.99 -1.38 -22.41
C LEU A 195 14.87 -2.32 -23.24
N ASP A 196 15.26 -3.45 -22.64
CA ASP A 196 15.74 -4.59 -23.41
C ASP A 196 14.60 -5.22 -24.23
N ASP A 197 14.94 -6.07 -25.20
CA ASP A 197 13.95 -6.63 -26.12
C ASP A 197 12.97 -7.63 -25.45
N ARG A 198 13.28 -8.15 -24.26
CA ARG A 198 12.38 -9.04 -23.51
C ARG A 198 11.36 -8.23 -22.70
N ALA A 199 11.79 -7.14 -22.07
CA ALA A 199 10.92 -6.25 -21.32
C ALA A 199 9.91 -5.52 -22.23
N LYS A 200 10.25 -5.24 -23.49
CA LYS A 200 9.33 -4.60 -24.45
C LYS A 200 8.03 -5.38 -24.69
N THR A 201 8.08 -6.72 -24.66
CA THR A 201 6.91 -7.58 -24.87
C THR A 201 6.00 -7.71 -23.63
N ASP A 202 6.50 -7.37 -22.44
CA ASP A 202 5.80 -7.54 -21.16
C ASP A 202 5.10 -6.24 -20.67
N CYS A 203 5.25 -5.15 -21.43
CA CYS A 203 4.77 -3.83 -21.06
C CYS A 203 3.42 -3.52 -21.73
N GLU A 204 2.35 -3.73 -20.98
CA GLU A 204 0.99 -3.47 -21.45
C GLU A 204 0.60 -1.99 -21.28
N GLN A 205 -0.40 -1.57 -22.06
CA GLN A 205 -1.02 -0.26 -21.87
C GLN A 205 -1.96 -0.32 -20.68
N VAL A 206 -1.67 0.50 -19.67
CA VAL A 206 -2.38 0.51 -18.39
C VAL A 206 -3.23 1.77 -18.20
N ALA A 207 -3.05 2.79 -19.04
CA ALA A 207 -3.82 4.04 -18.96
C ALA A 207 -4.51 4.38 -20.28
N MET A 208 -5.77 4.81 -20.19
CA MET A 208 -6.55 5.22 -21.35
C MET A 208 -6.81 6.74 -21.32
N PRO A 209 -6.83 7.42 -22.47
CA PRO A 209 -7.25 8.82 -22.55
C PRO A 209 -8.71 9.00 -22.10
N SER A 210 -8.97 9.97 -21.24
CA SER A 210 -10.31 10.28 -20.74
C SER A 210 -10.94 11.43 -21.54
N PRO A 211 -12.27 11.40 -21.81
CA PRO A 211 -12.96 12.55 -22.37
C PRO A 211 -12.96 13.71 -21.38
N VAL A 212 -12.87 14.94 -21.88
CA VAL A 212 -12.83 16.14 -21.03
C VAL A 212 -14.07 17.01 -21.25
N THR A 213 -14.71 17.38 -20.14
CA THR A 213 -15.82 18.34 -20.11
C THR A 213 -15.31 19.79 -20.23
N SER A 214 -16.19 20.74 -20.51
CA SER A 214 -15.87 22.18 -20.57
C SER A 214 -15.27 22.70 -19.26
N ILE A 215 -15.83 22.27 -18.13
CA ILE A 215 -15.32 22.61 -16.80
C ILE A 215 -13.95 22.00 -16.54
N GLY A 216 -13.76 20.72 -16.91
CA GLY A 216 -12.46 20.03 -16.81
C GLY A 216 -11.38 20.70 -17.66
N GLU A 217 -11.70 21.08 -18.90
CA GLU A 217 -10.78 21.81 -19.78
C GLU A 217 -10.39 23.15 -19.14
N SER A 218 -11.35 23.86 -18.53
CA SER A 218 -11.08 25.12 -17.86
C SER A 218 -10.06 24.95 -16.73
N PHE A 219 -10.22 23.92 -15.88
CA PHE A 219 -9.27 23.61 -14.80
C PHE A 219 -7.91 23.16 -15.32
N LEU A 220 -7.85 22.40 -16.42
CA LEU A 220 -6.60 21.84 -16.94
C LEU A 220 -5.81 22.85 -17.80
N THR A 221 -6.46 23.89 -18.31
CA THR A 221 -5.83 24.90 -19.17
C THR A 221 -5.72 26.29 -18.55
N GLY A 222 -6.33 26.51 -17.37
CA GLY A 222 -6.32 27.82 -16.71
C GLY A 222 -7.29 28.84 -17.32
N LYS A 223 -8.25 28.38 -18.13
CA LYS A 223 -9.27 29.22 -18.75
C LYS A 223 -10.40 29.57 -17.74
N PRO A 224 -11.11 30.68 -17.93
CA PRO A 224 -12.27 31.01 -17.10
C PRO A 224 -13.37 29.94 -17.20
N VAL A 225 -14.06 29.65 -16.09
CA VAL A 225 -15.22 28.75 -16.06
C VAL A 225 -16.49 29.52 -16.50
N SER A 226 -17.33 28.88 -17.32
CA SER A 226 -18.56 29.48 -17.88
C SER A 226 -19.57 29.90 -16.79
N ALA A 227 -20.52 30.78 -17.13
CA ALA A 227 -21.55 31.29 -16.21
C ALA A 227 -22.66 30.31 -15.90
N GLU A 228 -23.00 29.44 -16.85
CA GLU A 228 -24.10 28.49 -16.73
C GLU A 228 -23.74 27.31 -15.83
N GLU A 229 -22.45 26.94 -15.78
CA GLU A 229 -21.90 25.97 -14.82
C GLU A 229 -21.81 26.51 -13.38
N ARG A 230 -22.17 27.79 -13.16
CA ARG A 230 -22.21 28.44 -11.83
C ARG A 230 -23.60 28.38 -11.17
N ILE A 231 -24.61 27.79 -11.83
CA ILE A 231 -25.98 27.83 -11.31
C ILE A 231 -26.09 27.00 -10.03
N LEU A 232 -26.53 27.69 -8.97
CA LEU A 232 -26.76 27.29 -7.58
C LEU A 232 -27.81 26.17 -7.40
N GLU A 233 -27.71 25.04 -8.09
CA GLU A 233 -28.44 23.85 -7.62
C GLU A 233 -27.77 23.34 -6.34
N LYS A 234 -28.42 23.59 -5.19
CA LYS A 234 -28.07 23.14 -3.83
C LYS A 234 -26.56 22.86 -3.65
N ALA A 235 -25.75 23.92 -3.65
CA ALA A 235 -24.33 23.78 -3.39
C ALA A 235 -24.10 23.26 -1.96
N PHE A 236 -23.86 21.95 -1.83
CA PHE A 236 -23.56 21.30 -0.56
C PHE A 236 -22.20 21.77 -0.03
N GLY A 237 -22.09 21.87 1.29
CA GLY A 237 -20.78 22.05 1.93
C GLY A 237 -19.96 20.77 1.80
N VAL A 238 -18.66 20.90 1.55
CA VAL A 238 -17.72 19.78 1.64
C VAL A 238 -17.13 19.78 3.04
N PHE A 239 -17.27 18.67 3.77
CA PHE A 239 -16.65 18.47 5.07
C PHE A 239 -15.59 17.38 4.96
N LEU A 240 -14.34 17.74 5.20
CA LEU A 240 -13.17 16.88 5.01
C LEU A 240 -12.77 16.23 6.34
N ASN A 241 -13.66 15.41 6.90
CA ASN A 241 -13.35 14.64 8.11
C ASN A 241 -13.47 13.15 7.85
N ASP A 242 -12.35 12.46 8.02
CA ASP A 242 -12.25 11.01 7.90
C ASP A 242 -11.46 10.40 9.07
N GLN A 243 -11.56 11.04 10.24
CA GLN A 243 -10.84 10.63 11.45
C GLN A 243 -11.47 9.39 12.07
N CYS A 244 -10.60 8.44 12.43
CA CYS A 244 -10.97 7.24 13.16
C CYS A 244 -10.58 7.36 14.64
N SER A 245 -11.43 6.82 15.50
CA SER A 245 -11.24 6.78 16.95
C SER A 245 -11.62 5.41 17.47
N CYS A 246 -11.03 5.01 18.58
CA CYS A 246 -11.35 3.74 19.21
C CYS A 246 -12.82 3.69 19.65
N GLN A 247 -13.53 2.65 19.22
CA GLN A 247 -14.93 2.35 19.52
C GLN A 247 -15.08 1.27 20.61
N SER A 248 -13.98 0.66 21.03
CA SER A 248 -13.93 -0.35 22.09
C SER A 248 -13.12 0.14 23.28
N THR A 249 -13.09 -0.66 24.36
CA THR A 249 -12.23 -0.36 25.50
C THR A 249 -10.76 -0.47 25.08
N PRO A 250 -9.96 0.60 25.24
CA PRO A 250 -8.53 0.55 24.95
C PRO A 250 -7.83 -0.51 25.80
N ARG A 251 -6.93 -1.28 25.18
CA ARG A 251 -6.25 -2.44 25.78
C ARG A 251 -4.79 -2.51 25.32
N PRO A 252 -3.90 -3.21 26.04
CA PRO A 252 -2.58 -3.54 25.51
C PRO A 252 -2.66 -4.30 24.19
N CYS A 253 -1.80 -3.95 23.25
CA CYS A 253 -1.68 -4.58 21.94
C CYS A 253 -0.40 -5.42 21.84
N LEU A 254 -0.53 -6.64 21.34
CA LEU A 254 0.58 -7.54 21.05
C LEU A 254 0.63 -7.86 19.56
N PHE A 255 1.73 -7.50 18.92
CA PHE A 255 2.01 -7.79 17.52
C PHE A 255 2.87 -9.05 17.40
N ILE A 256 2.39 -10.03 16.65
CA ILE A 256 3.03 -11.34 16.45
C ILE A 256 3.40 -11.49 14.98
N HIS A 257 4.70 -11.44 14.72
CA HIS A 257 5.25 -11.50 13.37
C HIS A 257 5.12 -12.90 12.75
N GLY A 258 5.37 -12.98 11.44
CA GLY A 258 5.36 -14.22 10.68
C GLY A 258 6.74 -14.83 10.46
N LEU A 259 6.88 -15.52 9.32
CA LEU A 259 8.13 -16.17 8.91
C LEU A 259 9.23 -15.13 8.63
N GLY A 260 10.49 -15.51 8.82
CA GLY A 260 11.65 -14.69 8.41
C GLY A 260 12.54 -14.18 9.55
N VAL A 261 12.27 -14.56 10.80
CA VAL A 261 13.04 -14.09 11.97
C VAL A 261 13.91 -15.21 12.52
N HIS A 262 15.22 -14.95 12.62
CA HIS A 262 16.20 -15.87 13.22
C HIS A 262 16.53 -15.50 14.67
N GLU A 263 16.68 -14.21 14.95
CA GLU A 263 17.05 -13.73 16.28
C GLU A 263 15.80 -13.74 17.16
N GLU A 264 15.80 -14.55 18.22
CA GLU A 264 14.74 -14.57 19.24
C GLU A 264 15.08 -13.64 20.41
N LYS A 265 14.03 -13.07 21.04
CA LYS A 265 14.15 -12.35 22.32
C LYS A 265 13.39 -13.08 23.42
N GLU A 266 13.97 -13.04 24.63
CA GLU A 266 13.41 -13.66 25.82
C GLU A 266 12.16 -12.96 26.33
N GLU A 267 11.90 -11.72 25.94
CA GLU A 267 10.70 -10.96 26.30
C GLU A 267 10.12 -10.23 25.08
N ASN A 268 8.91 -9.71 25.25
CA ASN A 268 8.32 -8.82 24.25
C ASN A 268 9.11 -7.50 24.18
N VAL A 269 9.31 -6.98 22.98
CA VAL A 269 10.07 -5.75 22.73
C VAL A 269 9.16 -4.57 22.42
N ASP A 270 9.64 -3.35 22.63
CA ASP A 270 8.89 -2.11 22.39
C ASP A 270 8.90 -1.65 20.92
N SER A 271 9.85 -2.14 20.13
CA SER A 271 9.97 -1.78 18.72
C SER A 271 10.46 -2.96 17.89
N PHE A 272 9.87 -3.16 16.72
CA PHE A 272 10.35 -4.16 15.79
C PHE A 272 10.15 -3.73 14.34
N ALA A 273 11.26 -3.50 13.63
CA ALA A 273 11.28 -3.07 12.23
C ALA A 273 10.62 -4.05 11.23
N TYR A 274 10.18 -5.23 11.69
CA TYR A 274 9.31 -6.10 10.90
C TYR A 274 8.03 -5.39 10.46
N TRP A 275 7.44 -4.60 11.37
CA TRP A 275 6.20 -3.88 11.14
C TRP A 275 6.46 -2.48 10.57
N GLY A 276 5.44 -1.89 9.96
CA GLY A 276 5.44 -0.47 9.60
C GLY A 276 5.41 0.48 10.80
N ASN A 277 5.55 1.77 10.53
CA ASN A 277 5.44 2.81 11.55
C ASN A 277 3.97 3.04 11.91
N LEU A 278 3.56 2.57 13.08
CA LEU A 278 2.20 2.73 13.62
C LEU A 278 2.10 3.85 14.67
N THR A 279 3.14 4.68 14.82
CA THR A 279 3.15 5.76 15.81
C THR A 279 1.99 6.72 15.59
N GLY A 280 1.11 6.86 16.58
CA GLY A 280 -0.08 7.71 16.49
C GLY A 280 -1.26 7.09 15.73
N HIS A 281 -1.14 5.85 15.27
CA HIS A 281 -2.11 5.18 14.41
C HIS A 281 -2.74 3.93 15.06
N THR A 282 -2.77 3.87 16.40
CA THR A 282 -3.29 2.73 17.16
C THR A 282 -4.22 3.19 18.30
N PRO A 283 -5.37 3.81 17.99
CA PRO A 283 -6.19 4.50 18.98
C PRO A 283 -6.75 3.58 20.08
N CYS A 284 -6.87 2.28 19.81
CA CYS A 284 -7.32 1.28 20.79
C CYS A 284 -6.21 0.62 21.61
N CYS A 285 -4.94 0.95 21.34
CA CYS A 285 -3.81 0.36 22.05
C CYS A 285 -3.37 1.27 23.21
N THR A 286 -3.45 0.78 24.45
CA THR A 286 -2.89 1.52 25.61
C THR A 286 -1.37 1.38 25.71
N SER A 287 -0.83 0.29 25.18
CA SER A 287 0.59 0.03 25.01
C SER A 287 0.79 -0.90 23.82
N ILE A 288 1.93 -0.82 23.15
CA ILE A 288 2.28 -1.70 22.03
C ILE A 288 3.49 -2.54 22.42
N LYS A 289 3.39 -3.84 22.18
CA LYS A 289 4.49 -4.80 22.35
C LYS A 289 4.59 -5.67 21.11
N TYR A 290 5.81 -6.12 20.82
CA TYR A 290 6.10 -6.98 19.69
C TYR A 290 6.74 -8.28 20.17
N THR A 291 6.30 -9.41 19.62
CA THR A 291 7.04 -10.67 19.79
C THR A 291 8.23 -10.68 18.83
N LYS A 292 9.29 -11.39 19.22
CA LYS A 292 10.42 -11.71 18.35
C LYS A 292 10.86 -13.14 18.63
N LEU A 293 10.34 -14.08 17.85
CA LEU A 293 10.50 -15.53 17.98
C LEU A 293 11.29 -16.09 16.79
N ASP A 294 12.05 -17.17 16.98
CA ASP A 294 12.75 -17.83 15.88
C ASP A 294 11.74 -18.61 15.01
N THR A 295 11.23 -17.94 13.97
CA THR A 295 10.26 -18.51 13.02
C THR A 295 10.91 -19.09 11.79
N MET A 296 12.23 -18.92 11.59
CA MET A 296 12.96 -19.58 10.50
C MET A 296 13.32 -21.02 10.84
N ASN A 297 13.77 -21.27 12.07
CA ASN A 297 14.20 -22.59 12.53
C ASN A 297 13.12 -23.36 13.30
N SER A 298 11.96 -22.75 13.55
CA SER A 298 10.83 -23.39 14.24
C SER A 298 9.61 -23.49 13.32
N SER A 299 8.92 -24.63 13.41
CA SER A 299 7.64 -24.84 12.73
C SER A 299 6.50 -24.17 13.49
N TRP A 300 5.47 -23.63 12.82
CA TRP A 300 4.27 -23.13 13.51
C TRP A 300 3.52 -24.23 14.29
N THR A 301 3.79 -25.50 13.96
CA THR A 301 3.27 -26.69 14.66
C THR A 301 4.14 -27.14 15.83
N ASP A 302 5.29 -26.51 16.05
CA ASP A 302 6.19 -26.84 17.14
C ASP A 302 5.56 -26.49 18.50
N LYS A 303 5.57 -27.46 19.42
CA LYS A 303 4.98 -27.31 20.75
C LYS A 303 5.60 -26.15 21.53
N LEU A 304 6.94 -26.04 21.52
CA LEU A 304 7.66 -25.03 22.29
C LEU A 304 7.41 -23.64 21.70
N LEU A 305 7.36 -23.51 20.36
CA LEU A 305 7.01 -22.24 19.73
C LEU A 305 5.58 -21.80 20.11
N GLN A 306 4.61 -22.72 20.12
CA GLN A 306 3.24 -22.41 20.53
C GLN A 306 3.13 -22.02 22.01
N GLU A 307 3.91 -22.67 22.88
CA GLU A 307 4.01 -22.30 24.30
C GLU A 307 4.57 -20.88 24.45
N LYS A 308 5.68 -20.57 23.76
CA LYS A 308 6.24 -19.20 23.74
C LYS A 308 5.23 -18.16 23.28
N VAL A 309 4.45 -18.44 22.24
CA VAL A 309 3.40 -17.53 21.75
C VAL A 309 2.35 -17.25 22.83
N CYS A 310 1.90 -18.28 23.53
CA CYS A 310 0.97 -18.13 24.64
C CYS A 310 1.59 -17.33 25.78
N ASP A 311 2.83 -17.63 26.18
CA ASP A 311 3.53 -16.92 27.25
C ASP A 311 3.73 -15.43 26.91
N ARG A 312 4.04 -15.11 25.64
CA ARG A 312 4.10 -13.73 25.14
C ARG A 312 2.77 -13.02 25.25
N ALA A 313 1.66 -13.69 24.95
CA ALA A 313 0.33 -13.10 25.02
C ALA A 313 -0.19 -12.95 26.45
N LEU A 314 0.11 -13.91 27.33
CA LEU A 314 -0.28 -13.89 28.74
C LEU A 314 0.43 -12.77 29.52
N SER A 315 1.70 -12.50 29.20
CA SER A 315 2.52 -11.49 29.90
C SER A 315 2.14 -10.03 29.61
N VAL A 316 1.27 -9.78 28.62
CA VAL A 316 0.93 -8.42 28.18
C VAL A 316 -0.13 -7.76 29.06
N SER A 317 -0.97 -8.55 29.74
CA SER A 317 -2.08 -8.06 30.56
C SER A 317 -2.13 -8.77 31.90
N ASN A 318 -2.19 -7.98 32.98
CA ASN A 318 -2.31 -8.49 34.35
C ASN A 318 -3.64 -9.20 34.64
N SER A 319 -4.65 -9.03 33.77
CA SER A 319 -5.93 -9.75 33.86
C SER A 319 -5.84 -11.18 33.32
N SER A 320 -4.76 -11.54 32.63
CA SER A 320 -4.55 -12.91 32.15
C SER A 320 -4.32 -13.85 33.33
N TYR A 321 -4.91 -15.04 33.28
CA TYR A 321 -4.83 -16.02 34.36
C TYR A 321 -4.76 -17.46 33.84
N GLY A 322 -3.82 -18.23 34.38
CA GLY A 322 -3.51 -19.58 33.89
C GLY A 322 -3.14 -19.54 32.41
N SER A 323 -3.88 -20.28 31.58
CA SER A 323 -3.70 -20.29 30.13
C SER A 323 -4.70 -19.39 29.37
N THR A 324 -5.38 -18.49 30.07
CA THR A 324 -6.40 -17.59 29.50
C THR A 324 -5.82 -16.20 29.27
N ILE A 325 -5.74 -15.78 28.01
CA ILE A 325 -5.31 -14.43 27.61
C ILE A 325 -6.52 -13.50 27.71
N ALA A 326 -6.43 -12.45 28.51
CA ALA A 326 -7.51 -11.50 28.76
C ALA A 326 -7.07 -10.04 28.57
N ASP A 327 -8.01 -9.18 28.18
CA ASP A 327 -7.82 -7.73 28.00
C ASP A 327 -6.67 -7.37 27.06
N THR A 328 -6.48 -8.14 25.98
CA THR A 328 -5.40 -7.93 25.00
C THR A 328 -5.99 -7.81 23.59
N ILE A 329 -5.43 -6.95 22.76
CA ILE A 329 -5.63 -6.97 21.31
C ILE A 329 -4.42 -7.68 20.70
N ILE A 330 -4.63 -8.83 20.06
CA ILE A 330 -3.59 -9.62 19.41
C ILE A 330 -3.64 -9.33 17.92
N ILE A 331 -2.53 -8.88 17.35
CA ILE A 331 -2.37 -8.61 15.92
C ILE A 331 -1.38 -9.62 15.36
N THR A 332 -1.81 -10.44 14.41
CA THR A 332 -0.94 -11.45 13.77
C THR A 332 -0.70 -11.13 12.32
N HIS A 333 0.51 -11.35 11.84
CA HIS A 333 0.84 -11.30 10.41
C HIS A 333 1.41 -12.62 9.92
N SER A 334 1.02 -13.05 8.72
CA SER A 334 1.63 -14.19 8.03
C SER A 334 1.62 -15.46 8.91
N MET A 335 2.75 -16.17 9.04
CA MET A 335 2.87 -17.36 9.91
C MET A 335 2.44 -17.12 11.37
N GLY A 336 2.46 -15.87 11.86
CA GLY A 336 2.00 -15.53 13.21
C GLY A 336 0.54 -15.91 13.45
N GLY A 337 -0.31 -15.82 12.43
CA GLY A 337 -1.72 -16.24 12.54
C GLY A 337 -1.86 -17.74 12.68
N LEU A 338 -1.05 -18.53 11.97
CA LEU A 338 -0.97 -19.98 12.14
C LEU A 338 -0.45 -20.37 13.53
N MET A 339 0.54 -19.63 14.05
CA MET A 339 1.10 -19.89 15.38
C MET A 339 0.05 -19.70 16.48
N VAL A 340 -0.73 -18.60 16.43
CA VAL A 340 -1.84 -18.36 17.38
C VAL A 340 -2.96 -19.39 17.17
N ALA A 341 -3.37 -19.65 15.93
CA ALA A 341 -4.39 -20.63 15.61
C ALA A 341 -4.03 -22.04 16.11
N GLY A 342 -2.77 -22.46 15.88
CA GLY A 342 -2.22 -23.73 16.31
C GLY A 342 -2.14 -23.85 17.83
N ALA A 343 -1.69 -22.80 18.51
CA ALA A 343 -1.63 -22.76 19.97
C ALA A 343 -3.02 -22.91 20.62
N ILE A 344 -4.04 -22.23 20.07
CA ILE A 344 -5.43 -22.37 20.52
C ILE A 344 -5.98 -23.77 20.20
N ALA A 345 -5.77 -24.26 18.98
CA ALA A 345 -6.24 -25.59 18.56
C ALA A 345 -5.65 -26.71 19.41
N ASN A 346 -4.39 -26.58 19.81
CA ASN A 346 -3.66 -27.52 20.67
C ASN A 346 -3.85 -27.24 22.17
N LYS A 347 -4.75 -26.32 22.54
CA LYS A 347 -5.11 -25.98 23.93
C LYS A 347 -3.94 -25.50 24.78
N ARG A 348 -2.94 -24.86 24.17
CA ARG A 348 -1.81 -24.23 24.87
C ARG A 348 -2.27 -22.97 25.60
N CYS A 349 -3.14 -22.21 24.96
CA CYS A 349 -3.85 -21.09 25.56
C CYS A 349 -5.25 -20.94 24.95
N LYS A 350 -6.06 -20.07 25.56
CA LYS A 350 -7.39 -19.69 25.07
C LYS A 350 -7.60 -18.19 25.23
N LEU A 351 -8.48 -17.62 24.41
CA LEU A 351 -8.83 -16.21 24.47
C LEU A 351 -10.05 -16.01 25.38
N ALA A 352 -9.97 -15.06 26.31
CA ALA A 352 -11.13 -14.55 27.03
C ALA A 352 -12.02 -13.70 26.10
N ASN A 353 -13.26 -13.44 26.52
CA ASN A 353 -14.18 -12.58 25.76
C ASN A 353 -13.68 -11.13 25.63
N SER A 354 -12.81 -10.68 26.54
CA SER A 354 -12.20 -9.35 26.49
C SER A 354 -10.96 -9.26 25.60
N THR A 355 -10.59 -10.37 24.94
CA THR A 355 -9.46 -10.43 24.01
C THR A 355 -9.96 -10.37 22.57
N THR A 356 -9.30 -9.55 21.76
CA THR A 356 -9.62 -9.36 20.34
C THR A 356 -8.46 -9.88 19.51
N TRP A 357 -8.71 -10.74 18.52
CA TRP A 357 -7.68 -11.24 17.61
C TRP A 357 -7.90 -10.72 16.20
N VAL A 358 -7.01 -9.85 15.74
CA VAL A 358 -6.93 -9.27 14.41
C VAL A 358 -5.82 -9.97 13.63
N THR A 359 -6.06 -10.31 12.37
CA THR A 359 -5.03 -10.94 11.53
C THR A 359 -4.83 -10.23 10.19
N ALA A 360 -3.64 -10.36 9.61
CA ALA A 360 -3.32 -9.93 8.27
C ALA A 360 -2.47 -10.98 7.52
N GLY A 361 -2.84 -11.30 6.27
CA GLY A 361 -2.02 -12.13 5.36
C GLY A 361 -1.66 -13.52 5.87
N SER A 362 -2.45 -14.13 6.76
CA SER A 362 -2.08 -15.40 7.41
C SER A 362 -2.35 -16.63 6.53
N PRO A 363 -1.37 -17.49 6.20
CA PRO A 363 -1.56 -18.59 5.26
C PRO A 363 -2.29 -19.80 5.89
N LEU A 364 -3.60 -19.73 6.11
CA LEU A 364 -4.34 -20.78 6.81
C LEU A 364 -4.60 -22.05 5.96
N LEU A 365 -4.28 -22.00 4.68
CA LEU A 365 -4.13 -23.16 3.79
C LEU A 365 -2.66 -23.37 3.40
N GLY A 366 -1.70 -22.68 4.02
CA GLY A 366 -0.31 -22.65 3.57
C GLY A 366 -0.08 -21.70 2.40
N SER A 367 1.10 -21.77 1.79
CA SER A 367 1.57 -20.84 0.76
C SER A 367 2.33 -21.60 -0.32
N MET A 368 1.95 -21.39 -1.59
CA MET A 368 2.69 -21.97 -2.71
C MET A 368 4.13 -21.45 -2.81
N ALA A 369 4.42 -20.29 -2.22
CA ALA A 369 5.79 -19.78 -2.14
C ALA A 369 6.70 -20.75 -1.36
N SER A 370 6.19 -21.40 -0.32
CA SER A 370 6.96 -22.38 0.45
C SER A 370 7.25 -23.66 -0.34
N ASP A 371 6.25 -24.19 -1.06
CA ASP A 371 6.41 -25.32 -1.97
C ASP A 371 7.45 -24.98 -3.04
N TYR A 372 7.35 -23.77 -3.61
CA TYR A 372 8.24 -23.30 -4.66
C TYR A 372 9.69 -23.10 -4.19
N VAL A 373 9.92 -22.54 -3.00
CA VAL A 373 11.27 -22.46 -2.41
C VAL A 373 11.86 -23.86 -2.19
N GLN A 374 11.06 -24.83 -1.74
CA GLN A 374 11.55 -26.20 -1.55
C GLN A 374 11.85 -26.93 -2.86
N GLN A 375 11.11 -26.64 -3.93
CA GLN A 375 11.45 -27.11 -5.28
C GLN A 375 12.73 -26.42 -5.78
N SER A 376 12.90 -25.12 -5.51
CA SER A 376 14.09 -24.35 -5.90
C SER A 376 15.34 -24.92 -5.23
N CYS A 377 15.29 -25.24 -3.93
CA CYS A 377 16.41 -25.90 -3.23
C CYS A 377 16.73 -27.33 -3.73
N LYS A 378 15.90 -27.88 -4.62
CA LYS A 378 16.13 -29.16 -5.32
C LYS A 378 16.46 -28.96 -6.81
N ASN A 379 16.69 -27.72 -7.25
CA ASN A 379 16.92 -27.33 -8.66
C ASN A 379 15.80 -27.80 -9.60
N ASN A 380 14.55 -27.68 -9.15
CA ASN A 380 13.36 -28.13 -9.88
C ASN A 380 12.42 -26.96 -10.24
N THR A 381 12.94 -25.75 -10.42
CA THR A 381 12.13 -24.56 -10.73
C THR A 381 12.72 -23.78 -11.92
N ASN A 382 13.06 -22.50 -11.74
CA ASN A 382 13.78 -21.71 -12.73
C ASN A 382 15.11 -21.22 -12.15
N LEU A 383 16.09 -21.04 -13.05
CA LEU A 383 17.46 -20.69 -12.69
C LEU A 383 17.54 -19.40 -11.86
N LEU A 384 16.66 -18.42 -12.12
CA LEU A 384 16.62 -17.15 -11.39
C LEU A 384 16.29 -17.39 -9.91
N MET A 385 15.26 -18.18 -9.64
CA MET A 385 14.76 -18.46 -8.30
C MET A 385 15.62 -19.45 -7.54
N GLU A 386 16.21 -20.43 -8.22
CA GLU A 386 17.25 -21.32 -7.66
C GLU A 386 18.45 -20.51 -7.19
N THR A 387 18.98 -19.65 -8.07
CA THR A 387 20.10 -18.75 -7.75
C THR A 387 19.75 -17.79 -6.60
N TYR A 388 18.53 -17.24 -6.61
CA TYR A 388 18.06 -16.36 -5.54
C TYR A 388 17.99 -17.09 -4.20
N ALA A 389 17.39 -18.28 -4.15
CA ALA A 389 17.21 -19.05 -2.92
C ALA A 389 18.55 -19.50 -2.31
N ASP A 390 19.51 -19.89 -3.16
CA ASP A 390 20.87 -20.24 -2.74
C ASP A 390 21.63 -19.02 -2.19
N ARG A 391 21.57 -17.87 -2.90
CA ARG A 391 22.28 -16.65 -2.49
C ARG A 391 21.68 -15.98 -1.25
N THR A 392 20.38 -16.12 -1.03
CA THR A 392 19.67 -15.54 0.12
C THR A 392 19.60 -16.47 1.34
N ARG A 393 20.30 -17.62 1.30
CA ARG A 393 20.32 -18.63 2.38
C ARG A 393 18.93 -19.16 2.75
N LEU A 394 18.00 -19.13 1.79
CA LEU A 394 16.72 -19.84 1.91
C LEU A 394 16.92 -21.35 1.72
N CYS A 395 18.03 -21.75 1.10
CA CYS A 395 18.44 -23.14 0.97
C CYS A 395 19.56 -23.53 1.96
N PRO A 396 19.45 -24.70 2.62
CA PRO A 396 18.29 -25.59 2.62
C PRO A 396 17.11 -24.97 3.37
N ALA A 397 15.88 -25.23 2.90
CA ALA A 397 14.67 -24.68 3.51
C ALA A 397 14.59 -24.99 5.02
N GLY A 398 14.47 -23.93 5.83
CA GLY A 398 14.31 -24.01 7.29
C GLY A 398 12.99 -24.67 7.70
N LYS A 399 12.87 -25.01 9.00
CA LYS A 399 11.65 -25.66 9.52
C LYS A 399 10.41 -24.77 9.38
N GLY A 400 10.58 -23.45 9.52
CA GLY A 400 9.50 -22.48 9.33
C GLY A 400 8.93 -22.55 7.93
N ILE A 401 9.77 -22.40 6.90
CA ILE A 401 9.39 -22.53 5.49
C ILE A 401 8.65 -23.86 5.26
N LYS A 402 9.29 -24.98 5.61
CA LYS A 402 8.72 -26.33 5.43
C LYS A 402 7.36 -26.53 6.11
N SER A 403 7.08 -25.78 7.19
CA SER A 403 5.83 -25.90 7.92
C SER A 403 4.64 -25.18 7.31
N ILE A 404 4.87 -24.19 6.42
CA ILE A 404 3.82 -23.38 5.80
C ILE A 404 3.52 -23.76 4.33
N VAL A 405 3.86 -24.99 3.94
CA VAL A 405 3.50 -25.55 2.63
C VAL A 405 2.00 -25.60 2.42
N TYR A 406 1.58 -25.49 1.17
CA TYR A 406 0.18 -25.44 0.81
C TYR A 406 -0.53 -26.76 1.13
N GLN A 407 -1.73 -26.66 1.70
CA GLN A 407 -2.50 -27.79 2.20
C GLN A 407 -2.86 -28.74 1.05
N ASN A 408 -2.67 -30.04 1.28
CA ASN A 408 -2.86 -31.11 0.32
C ASN A 408 -1.87 -31.14 -0.87
N GLU A 409 -0.85 -30.29 -0.90
CA GLU A 409 0.24 -30.37 -1.88
C GLU A 409 1.30 -31.42 -1.50
N SER A 410 2.21 -31.70 -2.45
CA SER A 410 3.21 -32.76 -2.35
C SER A 410 4.15 -32.67 -1.14
N PHE A 411 4.46 -31.46 -0.66
CA PHE A 411 5.29 -31.28 0.54
C PHE A 411 4.48 -31.33 1.84
N CYS A 412 3.15 -31.32 1.77
CA CYS A 412 2.29 -31.31 2.94
C CYS A 412 1.98 -32.73 3.44
N SER A 413 2.53 -33.09 4.60
CA SER A 413 2.23 -34.37 5.24
C SER A 413 0.77 -34.48 5.70
N LEU A 414 0.26 -35.70 5.85
CA LEU A 414 -1.08 -35.95 6.42
C LEU A 414 -1.26 -35.34 7.83
N ASN A 415 -0.19 -35.37 8.64
CA ASN A 415 -0.19 -34.74 9.95
C ASN A 415 -0.34 -33.22 9.84
N LEU A 416 0.40 -32.58 8.93
CA LEU A 416 0.30 -31.14 8.71
C LEU A 416 -1.09 -30.74 8.16
N ASN A 417 -1.68 -31.53 7.25
CA ASN A 417 -3.05 -31.33 6.80
C ASN A 417 -4.06 -31.37 7.95
N THR A 418 -3.89 -32.29 8.90
CA THR A 418 -4.72 -32.37 10.11
C THR A 418 -4.56 -31.13 10.99
N GLN A 419 -3.33 -30.64 11.15
CA GLN A 419 -3.07 -29.44 11.93
C GLN A 419 -3.65 -28.17 11.29
N TYR A 420 -3.56 -28.01 9.97
CA TYR A 420 -4.25 -26.92 9.26
C TYR A 420 -5.75 -26.94 9.53
N LYS A 421 -6.41 -28.10 9.42
CA LYS A 421 -7.85 -28.21 9.70
C LYS A 421 -8.20 -27.81 11.13
N ALA A 422 -7.34 -28.12 12.10
CA ALA A 422 -7.54 -27.72 13.49
C ALA A 422 -7.33 -26.20 13.68
N ALA A 423 -6.27 -25.65 13.09
CA ALA A 423 -5.96 -24.22 13.11
C ALA A 423 -7.08 -23.38 12.46
N GLN A 424 -7.60 -23.81 11.30
CA GLN A 424 -8.72 -23.15 10.62
C GLN A 424 -9.98 -23.09 11.49
N LYS A 425 -10.30 -24.17 12.21
CA LYS A 425 -11.44 -24.18 13.15
C LYS A 425 -11.23 -23.20 14.30
N ALA A 426 -10.03 -23.14 14.87
CA ALA A 426 -9.70 -22.17 15.91
C ALA A 426 -9.80 -20.74 15.38
N TYR A 427 -9.25 -20.49 14.20
CA TYR A 427 -9.30 -19.22 13.51
C TYR A 427 -10.73 -18.74 13.26
N GLN A 428 -11.54 -19.52 12.53
CA GLN A 428 -12.92 -19.17 12.19
C GLN A 428 -13.78 -18.89 13.43
N ARG A 429 -13.49 -19.54 14.56
CA ARG A 429 -14.21 -19.35 15.81
C ARG A 429 -13.80 -18.08 16.55
N HIS A 430 -12.53 -17.68 16.49
CA HIS A 430 -11.97 -16.70 17.40
C HIS A 430 -11.50 -15.40 16.73
N VAL A 431 -11.31 -15.38 15.40
CA VAL A 431 -10.83 -14.19 14.71
C VAL A 431 -11.89 -13.08 14.69
N TYR A 432 -11.49 -11.92 15.20
CA TYR A 432 -12.20 -10.67 15.04
C TYR A 432 -11.49 -9.87 13.96
N ALA A 433 -11.80 -9.98 12.68
CA ALA A 433 -11.16 -9.19 11.60
C ALA A 433 -9.94 -9.84 10.96
N ALA A 434 -9.93 -9.75 9.63
CA ALA A 434 -8.87 -10.25 8.80
C ALA A 434 -8.67 -9.32 7.60
N MET A 435 -7.42 -8.93 7.37
CA MET A 435 -7.00 -8.28 6.13
C MET A 435 -6.37 -9.34 5.22
N CYS A 436 -6.99 -9.55 4.07
CA CYS A 436 -6.53 -10.50 3.06
C CYS A 436 -6.38 -9.77 1.73
N SER A 437 -5.33 -10.07 0.97
CA SER A 437 -5.18 -9.45 -0.34
C SER A 437 -5.49 -10.41 -1.47
N ASN A 438 -6.08 -9.87 -2.53
CA ASN A 438 -6.30 -10.53 -3.80
C ASN A 438 -5.37 -9.99 -4.90
N SER A 439 -4.35 -9.19 -4.56
CA SER A 439 -3.43 -8.63 -5.53
C SER A 439 -2.08 -8.24 -4.91
N TYR A 440 -1.01 -8.58 -5.62
CA TYR A 440 0.37 -8.39 -5.17
C TYR A 440 0.97 -7.04 -5.59
N ILE A 441 0.15 -6.12 -6.11
CA ILE A 441 0.61 -4.82 -6.61
C ILE A 441 1.16 -3.96 -5.47
N GLY A 442 0.41 -3.83 -4.37
CA GLY A 442 0.85 -3.12 -3.19
C GLY A 442 0.74 -1.60 -3.26
N VAL A 443 1.32 -0.98 -2.23
CA VAL A 443 1.56 0.47 -2.11
C VAL A 443 2.95 0.78 -2.66
N LEU A 444 3.07 1.97 -3.27
CA LEU A 444 4.30 2.45 -3.88
C LEU A 444 5.49 2.42 -2.90
N SER A 445 6.43 1.51 -3.13
CA SER A 445 7.53 1.22 -2.19
C SER A 445 8.75 0.62 -2.87
N SER A 446 9.90 0.64 -2.20
CA SER A 446 11.17 0.08 -2.72
C SER A 446 11.19 -1.44 -2.86
N TYR A 447 10.27 -2.16 -2.21
CA TYR A 447 10.23 -3.62 -2.21
C TYR A 447 9.14 -4.22 -3.11
N GLN A 448 8.21 -3.42 -3.65
CA GLN A 448 7.07 -3.89 -4.46
C GLN A 448 7.49 -4.83 -5.61
N LEU A 449 8.62 -4.52 -6.27
CA LEU A 449 9.13 -5.28 -7.41
C LEU A 449 9.35 -6.77 -7.07
N ARG A 450 9.76 -7.06 -5.82
CA ARG A 450 9.97 -8.43 -5.36
C ARG A 450 8.66 -9.22 -5.35
N PHE A 451 7.56 -8.58 -4.95
CA PHE A 451 6.24 -9.21 -4.90
C PHE A 451 5.61 -9.37 -6.27
N TRP A 452 5.91 -8.48 -7.22
CA TRP A 452 5.49 -8.67 -8.60
C TRP A 452 6.18 -9.85 -9.25
N VAL A 453 7.49 -9.98 -9.04
CA VAL A 453 8.25 -11.16 -9.49
C VAL A 453 7.70 -12.43 -8.83
N ALA A 454 7.45 -12.39 -7.52
CA ALA A 454 6.90 -13.53 -6.79
C ALA A 454 5.50 -13.93 -7.31
N GLY A 455 4.57 -12.97 -7.41
CA GLY A 455 3.21 -13.19 -7.89
C GLY A 455 3.12 -13.67 -9.33
N ARG A 456 4.13 -13.40 -10.17
CA ARG A 456 4.22 -13.90 -11.56
C ARG A 456 4.91 -15.27 -11.67
N LEU A 457 5.97 -15.52 -10.90
CA LEU A 457 6.80 -16.72 -11.06
C LEU A 457 6.36 -17.89 -10.18
N ILE A 458 5.80 -17.63 -9.01
CA ILE A 458 5.32 -18.69 -8.12
C ILE A 458 4.06 -19.29 -8.73
N PRO A 459 3.95 -20.63 -8.80
CA PRO A 459 2.77 -21.31 -9.33
C PRO A 459 1.60 -21.25 -8.34
N HIS A 460 1.07 -20.04 -8.10
CA HIS A 460 -0.06 -19.81 -7.22
C HIS A 460 -1.31 -20.58 -7.67
N LYS A 461 -2.16 -20.95 -6.72
CA LYS A 461 -3.45 -21.60 -7.02
C LYS A 461 -4.49 -20.66 -7.63
N SER A 462 -4.27 -19.35 -7.53
CA SER A 462 -5.13 -18.30 -8.06
C SER A 462 -4.30 -17.06 -8.39
N LEU A 463 -4.79 -16.23 -9.32
CA LEU A 463 -4.26 -14.88 -9.54
C LEU A 463 -4.51 -13.97 -8.33
N GLU A 464 -5.45 -14.32 -7.46
CA GLU A 464 -5.76 -13.60 -6.24
C GLU A 464 -4.77 -13.96 -5.12
N ASN A 465 -3.68 -13.19 -5.00
CA ASN A 465 -2.65 -13.40 -3.99
C ASN A 465 -1.88 -12.12 -3.68
N ASP A 466 -1.23 -12.08 -2.52
CA ASP A 466 -0.39 -10.95 -2.07
C ASP A 466 1.08 -11.06 -2.50
N GLY A 467 1.37 -12.01 -3.41
CA GLY A 467 2.70 -12.34 -3.92
C GLY A 467 3.32 -13.54 -3.20
N VAL A 468 2.76 -13.95 -2.05
CA VAL A 468 3.23 -15.08 -1.25
C VAL A 468 2.08 -15.97 -0.79
N VAL A 469 0.96 -15.37 -0.40
CA VAL A 469 -0.22 -16.03 0.16
C VAL A 469 -1.44 -15.74 -0.70
N GLU A 470 -2.12 -16.80 -1.12
CA GLU A 470 -3.38 -16.70 -1.85
C GLU A 470 -4.50 -16.16 -0.96
N PHE A 471 -5.40 -15.37 -1.54
CA PHE A 471 -6.56 -14.80 -0.83
C PHE A 471 -7.37 -15.88 -0.10
N SER A 472 -7.61 -17.02 -0.76
CA SER A 472 -8.36 -18.14 -0.18
C SER A 472 -7.64 -18.78 1.02
N SER A 473 -6.31 -18.81 1.00
CA SER A 473 -5.47 -19.25 2.12
C SER A 473 -5.59 -18.27 3.29
N CYS A 474 -5.55 -16.96 3.02
CA CYS A 474 -5.74 -15.93 4.03
C CYS A 474 -7.15 -15.96 4.65
N ALA A 475 -8.18 -16.10 3.82
CA ALA A 475 -9.56 -16.15 4.27
C ALA A 475 -9.81 -17.33 5.22
N GLY A 476 -9.03 -18.41 5.13
CA GLY A 476 -9.03 -19.49 6.11
C GLY A 476 -10.39 -20.16 6.32
N GLY A 477 -11.25 -20.13 5.29
CA GLY A 477 -12.63 -20.64 5.30
C GLY A 477 -13.70 -19.63 5.74
N ILE A 478 -13.35 -18.37 5.98
CA ILE A 478 -14.33 -17.29 6.09
C ILE A 478 -14.94 -17.03 4.69
N PRO A 479 -16.28 -16.94 4.54
CA PRO A 479 -16.90 -16.71 3.24
C PRO A 479 -16.46 -15.39 2.60
N VAL A 480 -16.17 -15.43 1.29
CA VAL A 480 -15.77 -14.25 0.50
C VAL A 480 -16.80 -13.13 0.58
N SER A 481 -18.09 -13.46 0.67
CA SER A 481 -19.18 -12.49 0.82
C SER A 481 -19.13 -11.65 2.10
N LYS A 482 -18.28 -12.01 3.07
CA LYS A 482 -18.03 -11.18 4.27
C LYS A 482 -16.95 -10.13 4.05
N PHE A 483 -16.12 -10.29 3.02
CA PHE A 483 -15.05 -9.36 2.70
C PHE A 483 -15.58 -8.20 1.86
N GLY A 484 -15.16 -6.99 2.21
CA GLY A 484 -15.38 -5.79 1.41
C GLY A 484 -14.05 -5.05 1.18
N ASP A 485 -14.04 -4.19 0.17
CA ASP A 485 -12.87 -3.47 -0.34
C ASP A 485 -12.70 -2.07 0.27
N ASP A 486 -13.45 -1.74 1.33
CA ASP A 486 -13.30 -0.51 2.10
C ASP A 486 -12.60 -0.80 3.43
N TYR A 487 -11.69 0.09 3.85
CA TYR A 487 -10.95 -0.05 5.10
C TYR A 487 -11.82 -0.02 6.37
N ARG A 488 -13.13 0.28 6.27
CA ARG A 488 -14.09 0.12 7.36
C ARG A 488 -14.60 -1.32 7.49
N ASN A 489 -14.38 -2.17 6.49
CA ASN A 489 -14.81 -3.55 6.55
C ASN A 489 -13.92 -4.35 7.50
N ARG A 490 -14.54 -4.97 8.51
CA ARG A 490 -13.85 -5.87 9.45
C ARG A 490 -13.10 -7.00 8.71
N PHE A 491 -13.70 -7.55 7.67
CA PHE A 491 -13.01 -8.45 6.76
C PHE A 491 -12.69 -7.65 5.51
N TYR A 492 -11.43 -7.29 5.35
CA TYR A 492 -10.97 -6.32 4.38
C TYR A 492 -10.23 -7.06 3.27
N VAL A 493 -10.77 -7.01 2.05
CA VAL A 493 -10.06 -7.45 0.85
C VAL A 493 -9.28 -6.27 0.30
N THR A 494 -8.02 -6.52 -0.06
CA THR A 494 -7.07 -5.45 -0.38
C THR A 494 -6.26 -5.74 -1.64
N GLY A 495 -5.69 -4.69 -2.24
CA GLY A 495 -4.69 -4.80 -3.30
C GLY A 495 -3.24 -4.73 -2.81
N LEU A 496 -2.96 -5.24 -1.61
CA LEU A 496 -1.70 -5.10 -0.89
C LEU A 496 -0.77 -6.30 -1.07
N ASN A 497 0.53 -6.06 -1.29
CA ASN A 497 1.49 -7.16 -1.24
C ASN A 497 1.72 -7.66 0.21
N HIS A 498 2.41 -8.80 0.34
CA HIS A 498 2.61 -9.47 1.63
C HIS A 498 3.34 -8.62 2.69
N PHE A 499 4.12 -7.60 2.30
CA PHE A 499 4.71 -6.68 3.28
C PHE A 499 3.74 -5.56 3.65
N ASP A 500 2.95 -5.05 2.71
CA ASP A 500 2.05 -3.95 2.99
C ASP A 500 0.91 -4.34 3.93
N VAL A 501 0.46 -5.60 3.88
CA VAL A 501 -0.48 -6.14 4.89
C VAL A 501 0.11 -6.20 6.32
N SER A 502 1.43 -6.02 6.47
CA SER A 502 2.11 -5.81 7.76
C SER A 502 2.33 -4.33 8.11
N PHE A 503 1.57 -3.45 7.46
CA PHE A 503 1.60 -1.98 7.58
C PHE A 503 2.87 -1.32 7.03
N LYS A 504 3.71 -2.07 6.30
CA LYS A 504 5.11 -1.71 6.05
C LYS A 504 5.29 -0.42 5.24
N ALA A 505 4.52 -0.23 4.17
CA ALA A 505 4.50 1.01 3.38
C ALA A 505 3.48 2.03 3.91
N GLY A 506 2.60 1.62 4.80
CA GLY A 506 1.46 2.41 5.24
C GLY A 506 0.28 2.38 4.24
N ASP A 507 -0.40 3.51 4.10
CA ASP A 507 -1.62 3.74 3.33
C ASP A 507 -1.31 4.28 1.91
N SER A 508 -2.12 3.89 0.93
CA SER A 508 -2.06 4.46 -0.41
C SER A 508 -2.53 5.92 -0.44
N LEU A 509 -2.25 6.62 -1.55
CA LEU A 509 -2.69 8.01 -1.70
C LEU A 509 -4.21 8.14 -1.89
N LEU A 510 -4.79 7.40 -2.84
CA LEU A 510 -6.18 7.58 -3.29
C LEU A 510 -6.91 6.24 -3.55
N ASP A 511 -6.43 5.13 -3.00
CA ASP A 511 -7.05 3.81 -3.19
C ASP A 511 -7.49 3.24 -1.84
N ASN A 512 -8.80 3.27 -1.60
CA ASN A 512 -9.42 2.80 -0.36
C ASN A 512 -9.24 1.29 -0.12
N SER A 513 -8.87 0.50 -1.14
CA SER A 513 -8.54 -0.93 -1.02
C SER A 513 -7.09 -1.19 -0.57
N LYS A 514 -6.29 -0.13 -0.39
CA LYS A 514 -4.88 -0.17 0.01
C LYS A 514 -4.59 0.74 1.21
N MET A 515 -5.42 0.68 2.25
CA MET A 515 -5.34 1.53 3.44
C MET A 515 -5.16 0.70 4.73
N PRO A 516 -4.07 -0.09 4.88
CA PRO A 516 -3.92 -1.01 5.99
C PRO A 516 -3.82 -0.31 7.35
N VAL A 517 -3.18 0.86 7.44
CA VAL A 517 -3.02 1.59 8.70
C VAL A 517 -4.35 2.22 9.10
N LYS A 518 -5.02 2.88 8.15
CA LYS A 518 -6.37 3.43 8.38
C LYS A 518 -7.36 2.33 8.76
N TRP A 519 -7.32 1.17 8.11
CA TRP A 519 -8.13 0.01 8.51
C TRP A 519 -7.95 -0.30 10.00
N PHE A 520 -6.71 -0.39 10.48
CA PHE A 520 -6.43 -0.68 11.88
C PHE A 520 -6.92 0.42 12.83
N GLU A 521 -6.80 1.69 12.45
CA GLU A 521 -7.33 2.82 13.24
C GLU A 521 -8.85 2.80 13.40
N CYS A 522 -9.55 2.40 12.34
CA CYS A 522 -11.01 2.41 12.27
C CYS A 522 -11.67 1.10 12.74
N LEU A 523 -10.87 0.06 12.98
CA LEU A 523 -11.37 -1.31 13.15
C LEU A 523 -12.14 -1.53 14.45
N LEU A 524 -11.66 -0.93 15.54
CA LEU A 524 -11.98 -1.32 16.92
C LEU A 524 -12.60 -0.23 17.74
#